data_AF-A0A7U7EQI3-F1
#
_entry.id   AF-A0A7U7EQI3-F1
#
_cell.length_a   1.000
_cell.length_b   1.000
_cell.length_c   1.000
_cell.angle_alpha   90.00
_cell.angle_beta   90.00
_cell.angle_gamma   90.00
#
_symmetry.space_group_name_H-M   'P 1'
#
loop_
_entity.id
_entity.type
_entity.pdbx_description
1 polymer ?
#
loop_
_entity_poly.entity_id
_entity_poly.type
_entity_poly.pdbx_seq_one_letter_code
_entity_poly.pdbx_strand_id
1 'polypeptide(L)'
;MQASMILLLLALGIVLVAASVLLRVFSAGKYEIKTIDLVFLVIPLVVVALATGKLKGIDIFGVKADLSELWAAAAETKIKDQVQSSPQLTVEDAVQVVQMAGKGGLGELRVLIERRIEALEFRLGQGNYYGPAIRTYFEALSGSSYLRVVVLNRPDGKLFGIFDAANLIAYLRVAGDSGYGQFQQLLNSTDESHWTELTKLPGFVGAEASVGSTTSKREALARMEALGTDSLPVINQDGFFMGTVERSKLTASLILAVTEKLESR
;
A
#
# COMPACT_ATOMS: atom_id res chain seq x y z
N MET A 1 -3.73 -35.33 25.90
CA MET A 1 -4.43 -34.06 26.16
C MET A 1 -5.10 -33.46 24.91
N GLN A 2 -4.56 -33.65 23.69
CA GLN A 2 -5.14 -33.10 22.45
C GLN A 2 -6.45 -33.80 21.99
N ALA A 3 -6.57 -35.12 22.11
CA ALA A 3 -7.73 -35.86 21.61
C ALA A 3 -9.05 -35.50 22.33
N SER A 4 -9.00 -35.29 23.65
CA SER A 4 -10.14 -34.89 24.47
C SER A 4 -10.65 -33.48 24.14
N MET A 5 -9.74 -32.55 23.81
CA MET A 5 -10.09 -31.19 23.40
C MET A 5 -10.76 -31.17 22.02
N ILE A 6 -10.27 -31.99 21.10
CA ILE A 6 -10.85 -32.13 19.75
C ILE A 6 -12.27 -32.72 19.84
N LEU A 7 -12.47 -33.77 20.64
CA LEU A 7 -13.80 -34.37 20.85
C LEU A 7 -14.79 -33.37 21.46
N LEU A 8 -14.34 -32.53 22.39
CA LEU A 8 -15.17 -31.52 23.02
C LEU A 8 -15.58 -30.41 22.04
N LEU A 9 -14.66 -29.95 21.17
CA LEU A 9 -14.96 -28.98 20.12
C LEU A 9 -15.93 -29.55 19.06
N LEU A 10 -15.78 -30.83 18.71
CA LEU A 10 -16.65 -31.52 17.77
C LEU A 10 -18.06 -31.69 18.33
N ALA A 11 -18.18 -32.10 19.60
CA ALA A 11 -19.45 -32.22 20.30
C ALA A 11 -20.15 -30.85 20.42
N LEU A 12 -19.39 -29.79 20.76
CA LEU A 12 -19.92 -28.43 20.82
C LEU A 12 -20.43 -27.94 19.46
N GLY A 13 -19.69 -28.23 18.39
CA GLY A 13 -20.12 -27.95 17.02
C GLY A 13 -21.45 -28.63 16.68
N ILE A 14 -21.56 -29.93 16.95
CA ILE A 14 -22.80 -30.69 16.70
C ILE A 14 -23.99 -30.12 17.48
N VAL A 15 -23.78 -29.74 18.75
CA VAL A 15 -24.82 -29.12 19.59
C VAL A 15 -25.28 -27.78 19.01
N LEU A 16 -24.35 -26.94 18.53
CA LEU A 16 -24.69 -25.66 17.90
C LEU A 16 -25.50 -25.85 16.60
N VAL A 17 -25.15 -26.85 15.79
CA VAL A 17 -25.93 -27.19 14.59
C VAL A 17 -27.32 -27.67 14.95
N ALA A 18 -27.45 -28.60 15.89
CA ALA A 18 -28.74 -29.13 16.34
C ALA A 18 -29.62 -28.01 16.93
N ALA A 19 -29.04 -27.11 17.74
CA ALA A 19 -29.73 -25.97 18.30
C ALA A 19 -30.22 -24.99 17.22
N SER A 20 -29.41 -24.72 16.19
CA SER A 20 -29.79 -23.89 15.04
C SER A 20 -30.97 -24.49 14.26
N VAL A 21 -30.95 -25.80 14.00
CA VAL A 21 -32.04 -26.50 13.31
C VAL A 21 -33.32 -26.49 14.15
N LEU A 22 -33.22 -26.75 15.47
CA LEU A 22 -34.34 -26.67 16.40
C LEU A 22 -34.94 -25.26 16.43
N LEU A 23 -34.11 -24.22 16.54
CA LEU A 23 -34.56 -22.83 16.49
C LEU A 23 -35.30 -22.50 15.19
N ARG A 24 -34.88 -23.06 14.06
CA ARG A 24 -35.58 -22.88 12.77
C ARG A 24 -36.96 -23.54 12.77
N VAL A 25 -37.07 -24.77 13.27
CA VAL A 25 -38.34 -25.50 13.36
C VAL A 25 -39.30 -24.79 14.31
N PHE A 26 -38.81 -24.35 15.48
CA PHE A 26 -39.61 -23.65 16.47
C PHE A 26 -39.99 -22.22 16.08
N SER A 27 -39.21 -21.55 15.23
CA SER A 27 -39.50 -20.18 14.75
C SER A 27 -40.43 -20.13 13.53
N ALA A 28 -41.02 -21.27 13.13
CA ALA A 28 -41.93 -21.38 11.99
C ALA A 28 -41.37 -20.76 10.69
N GLY A 29 -40.06 -20.87 10.48
CA GLY A 29 -39.39 -20.36 9.29
C GLY A 29 -39.20 -18.83 9.22
N LYS A 30 -39.42 -18.08 10.32
CA LYS A 30 -39.15 -16.64 10.36
C LYS A 30 -37.66 -16.28 10.33
N TYR A 31 -36.79 -17.26 10.58
CA TYR A 31 -35.35 -17.12 10.41
C TYR A 31 -34.92 -17.69 9.05
N GLU A 32 -34.48 -16.79 8.18
CA GLU A 32 -33.88 -17.12 6.89
C GLU A 32 -32.39 -17.45 7.10
N ILE A 33 -32.01 -18.72 6.89
CA ILE A 33 -30.60 -19.13 6.94
C ILE A 33 -29.91 -18.45 5.77
N LYS A 34 -29.03 -17.50 6.08
CA LYS A 34 -28.21 -16.84 5.06
C LYS A 34 -27.04 -17.76 4.71
N THR A 35 -26.55 -17.68 3.48
CA THR A 35 -25.37 -18.44 3.03
C THR A 35 -24.17 -18.29 3.98
N ILE A 36 -24.07 -17.13 4.65
CA ILE A 36 -23.03 -16.85 5.66
C ILE A 36 -23.13 -17.78 6.89
N ASP A 37 -24.33 -18.19 7.31
CA ASP A 37 -24.54 -19.07 8.47
C ASP A 37 -24.04 -20.50 8.18
N LEU A 38 -24.07 -20.91 6.91
CA LEU A 38 -23.50 -22.18 6.44
C LEU A 38 -21.97 -22.15 6.49
N VAL A 39 -21.34 -21.01 6.22
CA VAL A 39 -19.88 -20.86 6.25
C VAL A 39 -19.35 -21.05 7.68
N PHE A 40 -20.06 -20.52 8.69
CA PHE A 40 -19.69 -20.71 10.09
C PHE A 40 -19.77 -22.18 10.56
N LEU A 41 -20.55 -23.01 9.88
CA LEU A 41 -20.64 -24.44 10.15
C LEU A 41 -19.46 -25.22 9.55
N VAL A 42 -18.93 -24.75 8.41
CA VAL A 42 -17.85 -25.41 7.67
C VAL A 42 -16.47 -25.07 8.24
N ILE A 43 -16.24 -23.84 8.69
CA ILE A 43 -14.93 -23.37 9.17
C ILE A 43 -14.35 -24.24 10.31
N PRO A 44 -15.09 -24.55 11.40
CA PRO A 44 -14.54 -25.36 12.50
C PRO A 44 -14.17 -26.77 12.04
N LEU A 45 -14.93 -27.32 11.09
CA LEU A 45 -14.73 -28.65 10.55
C LEU A 45 -13.46 -28.72 9.70
N VAL A 46 -13.20 -27.69 8.90
CA VAL A 46 -11.96 -27.53 8.12
C VAL A 46 -10.75 -27.36 9.03
N VAL A 47 -10.86 -26.54 10.09
CA VAL A 47 -9.77 -26.34 11.07
C VAL A 47 -9.40 -27.64 11.78
N VAL A 48 -10.40 -28.43 12.21
CA VAL A 48 -10.16 -29.74 12.83
C VAL A 48 -9.58 -30.74 11.82
N ALA A 49 -10.05 -30.73 10.57
CA ALA A 49 -9.55 -31.62 9.52
C ALA A 49 -8.09 -31.32 9.12
N LEU A 50 -7.69 -30.04 9.14
CA LEU A 50 -6.30 -29.60 8.97
C LEU A 50 -5.44 -30.00 10.18
N ALA A 51 -5.89 -29.72 11.40
CA ALA A 51 -5.15 -30.01 12.63
C ALA A 51 -4.93 -31.51 12.86
N THR A 52 -5.87 -32.35 12.41
CA THR A 52 -5.75 -33.82 12.52
C THR A 52 -4.93 -34.45 11.40
N GLY A 53 -4.45 -33.66 10.43
CA GLY A 53 -3.72 -34.16 9.26
C GLY A 53 -4.57 -35.10 8.38
N LYS A 54 -5.90 -35.09 8.53
CA LYS A 54 -6.81 -35.87 7.68
C LYS A 54 -7.02 -35.22 6.31
N LEU A 55 -6.77 -33.91 6.20
CA LEU A 55 -6.60 -33.22 4.93
C LEU A 55 -5.13 -33.31 4.48
N LYS A 56 -4.70 -34.48 4.01
CA LYS A 56 -3.41 -34.65 3.29
C LYS A 56 -3.53 -34.42 1.79
N GLY A 57 -4.75 -34.28 1.29
CA GLY A 57 -5.03 -33.97 -0.10
C GLY A 57 -6.46 -33.49 -0.14
N ILE A 58 -6.66 -32.28 -0.62
CA ILE A 58 -7.98 -31.82 -1.00
C ILE A 58 -8.28 -32.54 -2.31
N ASP A 59 -9.04 -33.63 -2.24
CA ASP A 59 -9.50 -34.39 -3.41
C ASP A 59 -10.64 -33.61 -4.09
N ILE A 60 -10.27 -32.48 -4.68
CA ILE A 60 -11.13 -31.67 -5.53
C ILE A 60 -10.80 -32.08 -6.96
N PHE A 61 -11.70 -32.85 -7.58
CA PHE A 61 -11.63 -33.30 -8.98
C PHE A 61 -10.56 -34.35 -9.35
N GLY A 62 -10.27 -35.32 -8.47
CA GLY A 62 -9.62 -36.58 -8.89
C GLY A 62 -8.14 -36.48 -9.26
N VAL A 63 -7.47 -35.39 -8.89
CA VAL A 63 -6.02 -35.23 -9.04
C VAL A 63 -5.38 -35.27 -7.65
N LYS A 64 -4.78 -36.42 -7.31
CA LYS A 64 -3.87 -36.55 -6.17
C LYS A 64 -2.58 -35.77 -6.48
N ALA A 65 -2.60 -34.47 -6.21
CA ALA A 65 -1.40 -33.66 -6.18
C ALA A 65 -0.93 -33.60 -4.72
N ASP A 66 0.12 -34.37 -4.41
CA ASP A 66 0.84 -34.23 -3.15
C ASP A 66 1.55 -32.86 -3.18
N LEU A 67 0.85 -31.85 -2.66
CA LEU A 67 1.30 -30.45 -2.73
C LEU A 67 2.71 -30.32 -2.15
N SER A 68 3.05 -31.11 -1.14
CA SER A 68 4.39 -31.18 -0.54
C SER A 68 5.51 -31.43 -1.56
N GLU A 69 5.31 -32.40 -2.46
CA GLU A 69 6.31 -32.75 -3.48
C GLU A 69 6.35 -31.72 -4.62
N LEU A 70 5.21 -31.13 -4.98
CA LEU A 70 5.16 -30.05 -5.99
C LEU A 70 5.83 -28.76 -5.49
N TRP A 71 5.64 -28.40 -4.23
CA TRP A 71 6.32 -27.26 -3.61
C TRP A 71 7.82 -27.52 -3.41
N ALA A 72 8.22 -28.75 -3.04
CA ALA A 72 9.62 -29.13 -2.93
C ALA A 72 10.33 -29.19 -4.30
N ALA A 73 9.68 -29.76 -5.33
CA ALA A 73 10.20 -29.81 -6.69
C ALA A 73 10.28 -28.42 -7.35
N ALA A 74 9.36 -27.51 -7.01
CA ALA A 74 9.42 -26.11 -7.42
C ALA A 74 10.52 -25.32 -6.70
N ALA A 75 10.91 -25.73 -5.49
CA ALA A 75 12.00 -25.11 -4.72
C ALA A 75 13.40 -25.64 -5.12
N GLU A 76 13.51 -26.88 -5.60
CA GLU A 76 14.78 -27.51 -5.99
C GLU A 76 15.14 -27.41 -7.48
N THR A 77 14.23 -26.93 -8.33
CA THR A 77 14.52 -26.76 -9.76
C THR A 77 15.53 -25.63 -9.96
N LYS A 78 16.79 -26.01 -10.21
CA LYS A 78 17.87 -25.10 -10.58
C LYS A 78 17.47 -24.29 -11.81
N ILE A 79 17.22 -23.00 -11.59
CA ILE A 79 16.98 -21.98 -12.62
C ILE A 79 18.27 -21.85 -13.44
N LYS A 80 18.43 -22.65 -14.50
CA LYS A 80 19.52 -22.43 -15.46
C LYS A 80 19.15 -22.34 -16.93
N ASP A 81 18.00 -22.82 -17.40
CA ASP A 81 17.76 -22.85 -18.86
C ASP A 81 16.35 -22.48 -19.35
N GLN A 82 15.57 -21.67 -18.60
CA GLN A 82 14.27 -21.15 -19.08
C GLN A 82 14.03 -19.66 -18.80
N VAL A 83 15.05 -18.84 -18.98
CA VAL A 83 14.82 -17.39 -19.19
C VAL A 83 15.08 -17.11 -20.67
N GLN A 84 14.08 -17.41 -21.52
CA GLN A 84 13.79 -16.43 -22.56
C GLN A 84 13.59 -15.12 -21.81
N SER A 85 14.40 -14.11 -22.14
CA SER A 85 14.33 -12.76 -21.60
C SER A 85 12.88 -12.28 -21.62
N SER A 86 12.14 -12.54 -20.54
CA SER A 86 10.88 -11.87 -20.31
C SER A 86 11.25 -10.40 -20.18
N PRO A 87 10.57 -9.48 -20.88
CA PRO A 87 10.78 -8.06 -20.66
C PRO A 87 10.71 -7.83 -19.15
N GLN A 88 11.80 -7.35 -18.55
CA GLN A 88 11.79 -7.03 -17.13
C GLN A 88 10.71 -5.98 -16.96
N LEU A 89 9.60 -6.32 -16.29
CA LEU A 89 8.55 -5.36 -15.96
C LEU A 89 9.19 -4.30 -15.06
N THR A 90 9.47 -3.13 -15.62
CA THR A 90 10.13 -2.02 -14.95
C THR A 90 9.09 -1.16 -14.23
N VAL A 91 9.57 -0.26 -13.37
CA VAL A 91 8.73 0.74 -12.70
C VAL A 91 8.14 1.75 -13.69
N GLU A 92 8.77 1.94 -14.87
CA GLU A 92 8.36 2.88 -15.91
C GLU A 92 6.87 2.81 -16.27
N ASP A 93 6.31 1.60 -16.40
CA ASP A 93 4.89 1.39 -16.74
C ASP A 93 3.90 1.83 -15.64
N ALA A 94 4.39 2.00 -14.42
CA ALA A 94 3.58 2.31 -13.24
C ALA A 94 3.89 3.69 -12.62
N VAL A 95 4.81 4.45 -13.23
CA VAL A 95 5.11 5.82 -12.80
C VAL A 95 3.91 6.69 -13.09
N GLN A 96 3.30 7.25 -12.03
CA GLN A 96 2.40 8.36 -12.23
C GLN A 96 3.25 9.62 -12.32
N VAL A 97 3.36 10.18 -13.51
CA VAL A 97 3.92 11.52 -13.70
C VAL A 97 2.97 12.47 -12.99
N VAL A 98 3.38 12.93 -11.82
CA VAL A 98 2.56 13.81 -11.02
C VAL A 98 2.68 15.22 -11.60
N GLN A 99 1.55 15.86 -11.90
CA GLN A 99 1.58 17.28 -12.24
C GLN A 99 2.07 18.04 -11.01
N MET A 100 3.31 18.52 -11.08
CA MET A 100 3.92 19.35 -10.07
C MET A 100 3.58 20.81 -10.34
N ALA A 101 3.20 21.52 -9.28
CA ALA A 101 3.16 22.96 -9.30
C ALA A 101 3.95 23.49 -8.11
N GLY A 102 4.86 24.42 -8.39
CA GLY A 102 5.47 25.24 -7.34
C GLY A 102 4.41 26.07 -6.64
N LYS A 103 4.60 26.32 -5.34
CA LYS A 103 3.73 27.23 -4.59
C LYS A 103 3.88 28.66 -5.16
N GLY A 104 2.88 29.10 -5.92
CA GLY A 104 2.73 30.48 -6.37
C GLY A 104 2.10 31.41 -5.32
N GLY A 105 1.58 32.55 -5.76
CA GLY A 105 0.76 33.42 -4.90
C GLY A 105 -0.64 32.83 -4.65
N LEU A 106 -1.35 33.27 -3.59
CA LEU A 106 -2.71 32.78 -3.26
C LEU A 106 -3.71 32.90 -4.44
N GLY A 107 -3.49 33.82 -5.37
CA GLY A 107 -4.30 33.95 -6.60
C GLY A 107 -4.18 32.76 -7.56
N GLU A 108 -3.10 31.97 -7.48
CA GLU A 108 -2.89 30.79 -8.32
C GLU A 108 -3.58 29.54 -7.78
N LEU A 109 -4.03 29.55 -6.52
CA LEU A 109 -4.67 28.41 -5.87
C LEU A 109 -5.87 27.89 -6.64
N ARG A 110 -6.66 28.80 -7.23
CA ARG A 110 -7.81 28.43 -8.08
C ARG A 110 -7.38 27.61 -9.29
N VAL A 111 -6.28 28.01 -9.94
CA VAL A 111 -5.72 27.30 -11.10
C VAL A 111 -5.21 25.91 -10.68
N LEU A 112 -4.60 25.78 -9.49
CA LEU A 112 -4.14 24.48 -8.99
C LEU A 112 -5.29 23.52 -8.69
N ILE A 113 -6.40 24.03 -8.15
CA ILE A 113 -7.62 23.24 -7.91
C ILE A 113 -8.24 22.81 -9.24
N GLU A 114 -8.38 23.73 -10.19
CA GLU A 114 -8.93 23.46 -11.52
C GLU A 114 -8.09 22.43 -12.29
N ARG A 115 -6.75 22.46 -12.12
CA ARG A 115 -5.81 21.50 -12.71
C ARG A 115 -5.70 20.18 -11.96
N ARG A 116 -6.35 20.04 -10.79
CA ARG A 116 -6.32 18.82 -9.96
C ARG A 116 -4.89 18.37 -9.62
N ILE A 117 -4.09 19.32 -9.13
CA ILE A 117 -2.69 19.07 -8.81
C ILE A 117 -2.56 17.98 -7.74
N GLU A 118 -1.78 16.95 -8.07
CA GLU A 118 -1.59 15.78 -7.22
C GLU A 118 -0.32 15.87 -6.34
N ALA A 119 0.67 16.70 -6.74
CA ALA A 119 1.85 17.01 -5.93
C ALA A 119 2.03 18.52 -5.72
N LEU A 120 2.25 18.91 -4.46
CA LEU A 120 2.70 20.26 -4.14
C LEU A 120 4.20 20.26 -3.86
N GLU A 121 4.94 21.08 -4.58
CA GLU A 121 6.39 21.17 -4.46
C GLU A 121 6.81 22.30 -3.50
N PHE A 122 7.77 21.99 -2.62
CA PHE A 122 8.53 22.95 -1.85
C PHE A 122 10.03 22.77 -2.09
N ARG A 123 10.73 23.88 -2.24
CA ARG A 123 12.19 23.98 -2.34
C ARG A 123 12.78 24.44 -1.02
N LEU A 124 13.57 23.60 -0.40
CA LEU A 124 14.25 23.88 0.87
C LEU A 124 15.19 25.09 0.73
N GLY A 125 15.21 25.93 1.76
CA GLY A 125 16.06 27.14 1.81
C GLY A 125 15.56 28.32 0.97
N GLN A 126 14.35 28.28 0.40
CA GLN A 126 13.84 29.39 -0.44
C GLN A 126 13.54 30.67 0.38
N GLY A 127 13.25 30.54 1.68
CA GLY A 127 13.11 31.66 2.61
C GLY A 127 11.80 32.47 2.52
N ASN A 128 10.95 32.20 1.53
CA ASN A 128 9.71 32.93 1.28
C ASN A 128 8.43 32.16 1.67
N TYR A 129 8.56 31.01 2.33
CA TYR A 129 7.38 30.30 2.81
C TYR A 129 6.77 31.00 4.01
N TYR A 130 5.44 30.98 4.03
CA TYR A 130 4.61 31.56 5.07
C TYR A 130 3.59 30.51 5.54
N GLY A 131 3.59 30.23 6.83
CA GLY A 131 2.84 29.16 7.50
C GLY A 131 1.34 29.26 7.25
N PRO A 132 0.70 30.42 7.48
CA PRO A 132 -0.71 30.61 7.16
C PRO A 132 -1.03 30.37 5.69
N ALA A 133 -0.14 30.76 4.76
CA ALA A 133 -0.32 30.41 3.36
C ALA A 133 -0.19 28.90 3.11
N ILE A 134 0.80 28.21 3.72
CA ILE A 134 0.89 26.73 3.62
C ILE A 134 -0.41 26.08 4.09
N ARG A 135 -0.95 26.55 5.22
CA ARG A 135 -2.23 26.09 5.76
C ARG A 135 -3.37 26.27 4.76
N THR A 136 -3.52 27.46 4.16
CA THR A 136 -4.56 27.72 3.15
C THR A 136 -4.43 26.78 1.95
N TYR A 137 -3.21 26.55 1.44
CA TYR A 137 -3.00 25.62 0.34
C TYR A 137 -3.39 24.19 0.72
N PHE A 138 -2.96 23.72 1.90
CA PHE A 138 -3.29 22.38 2.37
C PHE A 138 -4.78 22.20 2.62
N GLU A 139 -5.46 23.16 3.23
CA GLU A 139 -6.92 23.10 3.44
C GLU A 139 -7.68 23.08 2.12
N ALA A 140 -7.32 23.94 1.17
CA ALA A 140 -8.00 24.01 -0.12
C ALA A 140 -7.75 22.78 -1.00
N LEU A 141 -6.52 22.28 -1.05
CA LEU A 141 -6.16 21.14 -1.87
C LEU A 141 -6.61 19.80 -1.25
N SER A 142 -6.53 19.64 0.08
CA SER A 142 -7.03 18.42 0.75
C SER A 142 -8.54 18.23 0.60
N GLY A 143 -9.32 19.31 0.62
CA GLY A 143 -10.78 19.25 0.43
C GLY A 143 -11.21 18.70 -0.93
N SER A 144 -10.33 18.73 -1.92
CA SER A 144 -10.58 18.25 -3.28
C SER A 144 -10.16 16.80 -3.54
N SER A 145 -9.54 16.13 -2.55
CA SER A 145 -8.97 14.77 -2.67
C SER A 145 -7.89 14.57 -3.73
N TYR A 146 -7.44 15.65 -4.40
CA TYR A 146 -6.43 15.56 -5.46
C TYR A 146 -5.01 15.56 -4.93
N LEU A 147 -4.70 16.31 -3.87
CA LEU A 147 -3.34 16.38 -3.34
C LEU A 147 -2.98 15.08 -2.60
N ARG A 148 -2.01 14.35 -3.15
CA ARG A 148 -1.58 13.05 -2.63
C ARG A 148 -0.23 13.12 -1.96
N VAL A 149 0.67 13.91 -2.53
CA VAL A 149 2.07 13.97 -2.11
C VAL A 149 2.55 15.41 -1.98
N VAL A 150 3.38 15.66 -0.97
CA VAL A 150 4.16 16.90 -0.87
C VAL A 150 5.62 16.57 -1.18
N VAL A 151 6.17 17.22 -2.20
CA VAL A 151 7.54 16.98 -2.68
C VAL A 151 8.46 18.03 -2.08
N LEU A 152 9.56 17.58 -1.47
CA LEU A 152 10.61 18.46 -0.99
C LEU A 152 11.84 18.32 -1.87
N ASN A 153 12.25 19.43 -2.49
CA ASN A 153 13.45 19.51 -3.31
C ASN A 153 14.52 20.35 -2.59
N ARG A 154 15.79 19.95 -2.77
CA ARG A 154 16.94 20.72 -2.33
C ARG A 154 17.12 21.99 -3.18
N PRO A 155 17.98 22.94 -2.76
CA PRO A 155 18.29 24.13 -3.56
C PRO A 155 18.80 23.82 -4.97
N ASP A 156 19.47 22.69 -5.20
CA ASP A 156 19.93 22.24 -6.52
C ASP A 156 18.82 21.59 -7.38
N GLY A 157 17.61 21.46 -6.84
CA GLY A 157 16.45 20.84 -7.49
C GLY A 157 16.37 19.32 -7.31
N LYS A 158 17.38 18.68 -6.72
CA LYS A 158 17.33 17.24 -6.45
C LYS A 158 16.32 16.93 -5.35
N LEU A 159 15.73 15.74 -5.42
CA LEU A 159 14.79 15.29 -4.42
C LEU A 159 15.46 15.21 -3.04
N PHE A 160 14.84 15.80 -2.03
CA PHE A 160 15.15 15.55 -0.62
C PHE A 160 14.29 14.40 -0.07
N GLY A 161 12.99 14.45 -0.36
CA GLY A 161 12.05 13.42 0.03
C GLY A 161 10.62 13.82 -0.29
N ILE A 162 9.68 12.93 0.00
CA ILE A 162 8.26 13.16 -0.17
C ILE A 162 7.52 12.91 1.14
N PHE A 163 6.36 13.53 1.29
CA PHE A 163 5.37 13.18 2.29
C PHE A 163 4.11 12.65 1.65
N ASP A 164 3.47 11.67 2.30
CA ASP A 164 2.03 11.49 2.15
C ASP A 164 1.31 12.76 2.64
N ALA A 165 0.57 13.41 1.74
CA ALA A 165 -0.05 14.69 2.02
C ALA A 165 -1.12 14.58 3.11
N ALA A 166 -1.89 13.50 3.15
CA ALA A 166 -2.94 13.32 4.14
C ALA A 166 -2.34 13.22 5.56
N ASN A 167 -1.27 12.44 5.73
CA ASN A 167 -0.55 12.27 6.99
C ASN A 167 0.07 13.58 7.47
N LEU A 168 0.79 14.30 6.60
CA LEU A 168 1.40 15.57 6.95
C LEU A 168 0.35 16.62 7.32
N ILE A 169 -0.74 16.72 6.55
CA ILE A 169 -1.81 17.69 6.81
C ILE A 169 -2.52 17.36 8.11
N ALA A 170 -2.80 16.09 8.40
CA ALA A 170 -3.40 15.66 9.65
C ALA A 170 -2.50 16.03 10.84
N TYR A 171 -1.19 15.76 10.74
CA TYR A 171 -0.21 16.14 11.77
C TYR A 171 -0.20 17.66 12.02
N LEU A 172 -0.06 18.46 10.97
CA LEU A 172 0.01 19.92 11.09
C LEU A 172 -1.30 20.53 11.60
N ARG A 173 -2.45 19.96 11.24
CA ARG A 173 -3.76 20.40 11.75
C ARG A 173 -3.88 20.19 13.25
N VAL A 174 -3.38 19.07 13.78
CA VAL A 174 -3.37 18.81 15.23
C VAL A 174 -2.43 19.76 15.96
N ALA A 175 -1.26 20.06 15.38
CA ALA A 175 -0.29 21.00 15.94
C ALA A 175 -0.73 22.48 15.83
N GLY A 176 -1.75 22.78 15.02
CA GLY A 176 -2.30 24.12 14.83
C GLY A 176 -1.28 25.12 14.25
N ASP A 177 -1.47 26.41 14.54
CA ASP A 177 -0.64 27.48 13.97
C ASP A 177 0.84 27.33 14.34
N SER A 178 1.15 26.76 15.50
CA SER A 178 2.52 26.46 15.93
C SER A 178 3.19 25.42 15.02
N GLY A 179 2.47 24.38 14.61
CA GLY A 179 2.99 23.35 13.70
C GLY A 179 3.28 23.91 12.30
N TYR A 180 2.38 24.73 11.76
CA TYR A 180 2.63 25.42 10.49
C TYR A 180 3.78 26.41 10.57
N GLY A 181 3.95 27.10 11.71
CA GLY A 181 5.09 27.98 11.97
C GLY A 181 6.41 27.22 12.02
N GLN A 182 6.45 26.09 12.72
CA GLN A 182 7.64 25.23 12.77
C GLN A 182 7.96 24.66 11.39
N PHE A 183 6.96 24.14 10.67
CA PHE A 183 7.16 23.60 9.33
C PHE A 183 7.68 24.67 8.36
N GLN A 184 7.16 25.90 8.43
CA GLN A 184 7.71 27.05 7.70
C GLN A 184 9.20 27.26 8.03
N GLN A 185 9.58 27.26 9.31
CA GLN A 185 10.97 27.46 9.72
C GLN A 185 11.88 26.38 9.15
N LEU A 186 11.46 25.11 9.19
CA LEU A 186 12.22 24.00 8.63
C LEU A 186 12.40 24.14 7.11
N LEU A 187 11.33 24.51 6.38
CA LEU A 187 11.40 24.70 4.93
C LEU A 187 12.27 25.91 4.53
N ASN A 188 12.22 27.00 5.29
CA ASN A 188 12.97 28.22 5.01
C ASN A 188 14.43 28.15 5.49
N SER A 189 14.78 27.19 6.35
CA SER A 189 16.14 27.04 6.85
C SER A 189 17.12 26.66 5.74
N THR A 190 18.31 27.25 5.77
CA THR A 190 19.44 26.88 4.90
C THR A 190 20.38 25.88 5.58
N ASP A 191 20.08 25.48 6.81
CA ASP A 191 20.91 24.56 7.60
C ASP A 191 20.37 23.12 7.49
N GLU A 192 21.24 22.20 7.04
CA GLU A 192 20.90 20.78 6.85
C GLU A 192 20.47 20.09 8.15
N SER A 193 20.91 20.58 9.31
CA SER A 193 20.48 20.04 10.61
C SER A 193 18.96 20.19 10.80
N HIS A 194 18.38 21.30 10.33
CA HIS A 194 16.94 21.53 10.37
C HIS A 194 16.20 20.63 9.39
N TRP A 195 16.78 20.33 8.23
CA TRP A 195 16.14 19.40 7.28
C TRP A 195 16.08 17.98 7.83
N THR A 196 16.99 17.60 8.72
CA THR A 196 16.92 16.31 9.43
C THR A 196 15.68 16.22 10.33
N GLU A 197 15.14 17.33 10.83
CA GLU A 197 13.88 17.29 11.59
C GLU A 197 12.67 16.99 10.68
N LEU A 198 12.73 17.35 9.39
CA LEU A 198 11.68 16.99 8.43
C LEU A 198 11.57 15.47 8.26
N THR A 199 12.68 14.74 8.36
CA THR A 199 12.67 13.27 8.16
C THR A 199 11.96 12.52 9.29
N LYS A 200 11.77 13.17 10.43
CA LYS A 200 11.07 12.62 11.60
C LYS A 200 9.56 12.81 11.55
N LEU A 201 9.07 13.62 10.62
CA LEU A 201 7.64 13.89 10.47
C LEU A 201 6.93 12.66 9.87
N PRO A 202 5.66 12.40 10.27
CA PRO A 202 4.95 11.22 9.84
C PRO A 202 4.71 11.19 8.33
N GLY A 203 4.87 10.01 7.73
CA GLY A 203 4.67 9.81 6.30
C GLY A 203 5.81 10.32 5.42
N PHE A 204 6.97 10.67 5.99
CA PHE A 204 8.17 11.02 5.22
C PHE A 204 8.79 9.79 4.56
N VAL A 205 9.16 9.92 3.28
CA VAL A 205 9.98 8.97 2.54
C VAL A 205 11.14 9.72 1.88
N GLY A 206 12.36 9.45 2.33
CA GLY A 206 13.56 10.14 1.86
C GLY A 206 13.99 9.74 0.44
N ALA A 207 14.82 10.58 -0.18
CA ALA A 207 15.37 10.32 -1.50
C ALA A 207 16.22 9.04 -1.58
N GLU A 208 16.83 8.62 -0.48
CA GLU A 208 17.57 7.35 -0.38
C GLU A 208 16.68 6.11 -0.59
N ALA A 209 15.39 6.23 -0.31
CA ALA A 209 14.40 5.18 -0.56
C ALA A 209 13.84 5.21 -1.99
N SER A 210 14.17 6.24 -2.78
CA SER A 210 13.64 6.40 -4.14
C SER A 210 14.03 5.28 -5.09
N VAL A 211 13.19 5.04 -6.09
CA VAL A 211 13.42 4.05 -7.14
C VAL A 211 13.69 4.73 -8.48
N GLY A 212 14.48 4.09 -9.33
CA GLY A 212 14.67 4.54 -10.70
C GLY A 212 13.62 3.95 -11.64
N SER A 213 13.52 4.49 -12.86
CA SER A 213 12.66 3.91 -13.91
C SER A 213 13.01 2.46 -14.24
N THR A 214 14.29 2.09 -14.10
CA THR A 214 14.81 0.75 -14.35
C THR A 214 14.68 -0.21 -13.17
N THR A 215 14.25 0.27 -11.99
CA THR A 215 14.02 -0.59 -10.83
C THR A 215 12.91 -1.60 -11.14
N SER A 216 13.08 -2.85 -10.69
CA SER A 216 12.08 -3.89 -10.92
C SER A 216 10.86 -3.70 -10.00
N LYS A 217 9.66 -4.05 -10.46
CA LYS A 217 8.42 -3.97 -9.65
C LYS A 217 8.53 -4.74 -8.32
N ARG A 218 9.19 -5.91 -8.34
CA ARG A 218 9.45 -6.72 -7.14
C ARG A 218 10.33 -6.00 -6.12
N GLU A 219 11.39 -5.34 -6.58
CA GLU A 219 12.29 -4.58 -5.71
C GLU A 219 11.60 -3.37 -5.11
N ALA A 220 10.81 -2.64 -5.90
CA ALA A 220 10.00 -1.52 -5.42
C ALA A 220 9.00 -1.97 -4.33
N LEU A 221 8.27 -3.07 -4.56
CA LEU A 221 7.35 -3.64 -3.57
C LEU A 221 8.07 -4.10 -2.29
N ALA A 222 9.23 -4.75 -2.41
CA ALA A 222 10.02 -5.16 -1.25
C ALA A 222 10.49 -3.96 -0.42
N ARG A 223 10.88 -2.86 -1.09
CA ARG A 223 11.27 -1.62 -0.41
C ARG A 223 10.09 -0.93 0.26
N MET A 224 8.92 -0.90 -0.39
CA MET A 224 7.66 -0.43 0.22
C MET A 224 7.31 -1.20 1.49
N GLU A 225 7.45 -2.52 1.46
CA GLU A 225 7.18 -3.39 2.61
C GLU A 225 8.17 -3.11 3.75
N ALA A 226 9.47 -3.05 3.45
CA ALA A 226 10.51 -2.77 4.44
C ALA A 226 10.35 -1.41 5.13
N LEU A 227 9.84 -0.41 4.41
CA LEU A 227 9.60 0.93 4.92
C LEU A 227 8.20 1.13 5.51
N GLY A 228 7.30 0.15 5.37
CA GLY A 228 5.90 0.29 5.79
C GLY A 228 5.16 1.41 5.06
N THR A 229 5.51 1.69 3.80
CA THR A 229 4.88 2.74 2.97
C THR A 229 4.16 2.14 1.76
N ASP A 230 3.09 2.81 1.32
CA ASP A 230 2.35 2.44 0.13
C ASP A 230 2.83 3.17 -1.14
N SER A 231 3.74 4.14 -1.00
CA SER A 231 4.26 4.95 -2.10
C SER A 231 5.75 5.19 -1.98
N LEU A 232 6.46 5.16 -3.11
CA LEU A 232 7.87 5.52 -3.22
C LEU A 232 8.07 6.64 -4.25
N PRO A 233 9.00 7.58 -3.99
CA PRO A 233 9.39 8.54 -5.00
C PRO A 233 10.16 7.86 -6.13
N VAL A 234 9.92 8.32 -7.35
CA VAL A 234 10.65 7.91 -8.54
C VAL A 234 11.58 9.04 -8.95
N ILE A 235 12.86 8.74 -9.16
CA ILE A 235 13.86 9.72 -9.60
C ILE A 235 14.48 9.35 -10.95
N ASN A 236 14.99 10.35 -11.65
CA ASN A 236 15.83 10.13 -12.83
C ASN A 236 17.31 9.89 -12.43
N GLN A 237 18.18 9.68 -13.43
CA GLN A 237 19.61 9.43 -13.22
C GLN A 237 20.34 10.59 -12.53
N ASP A 238 19.84 11.82 -12.70
CA ASP A 238 20.42 13.04 -12.11
C ASP A 238 19.90 13.31 -10.67
N GLY A 239 18.94 12.53 -10.18
CA GLY A 239 18.33 12.65 -8.85
C GLY A 239 17.14 13.61 -8.77
N PHE A 240 16.57 14.03 -9.91
CA PHE A 240 15.34 14.81 -9.95
C PHE A 240 14.12 13.92 -9.81
N PHE A 241 13.11 14.43 -9.10
CA PHE A 241 11.83 13.76 -8.93
C PHE A 241 11.05 13.67 -10.25
N MET A 242 10.61 12.47 -10.60
CA MET A 242 9.84 12.18 -11.81
C MET A 242 8.36 11.87 -11.51
N GLY A 243 8.05 11.44 -10.28
CA GLY A 243 6.71 11.04 -9.90
C GLY A 243 6.71 10.10 -8.71
N THR A 244 5.59 9.43 -8.48
CA THR A 244 5.49 8.39 -7.46
C THR A 244 5.05 7.07 -8.07
N VAL A 245 5.41 5.98 -7.40
CA VAL A 245 4.90 4.65 -7.68
C VAL A 245 4.17 4.13 -6.45
N GLU A 246 3.01 3.51 -6.67
CA GLU A 246 2.14 3.03 -5.61
C GLU A 246 2.06 1.51 -5.58
N ARG A 247 1.96 0.96 -4.36
CA ARG A 247 1.82 -0.47 -4.13
C ARG A 247 0.62 -1.08 -4.86
N SER A 248 -0.52 -0.38 -4.83
CA SER A 248 -1.76 -0.81 -5.48
C SER A 248 -1.58 -0.95 -7.00
N LYS A 249 -0.96 0.04 -7.65
CA LYS A 249 -0.70 0.06 -9.09
C LYS A 249 0.33 -0.99 -9.49
N LEU A 250 1.41 -1.13 -8.72
CA LEU A 250 2.41 -2.16 -8.95
C LEU A 250 1.78 -3.56 -8.90
N THR A 251 1.01 -3.83 -7.86
CA THR A 251 0.32 -5.12 -7.69
C THR A 251 -0.68 -5.39 -8.81
N ALA A 252 -1.50 -4.40 -9.16
CA ALA A 252 -2.43 -4.52 -10.29
C ALA A 252 -1.71 -4.81 -11.60
N SER A 253 -0.60 -4.12 -11.87
CA SER A 253 0.19 -4.35 -13.09
C SER A 253 0.84 -5.74 -13.13
N LEU A 254 1.20 -6.32 -11.97
CA LEU A 254 1.71 -7.70 -11.89
C LEU A 254 0.61 -8.72 -12.16
N ILE A 255 -0.59 -8.50 -11.62
CA ILE A 255 -1.75 -9.38 -11.88
C ILE A 255 -2.06 -9.38 -13.37
N LEU A 256 -2.16 -8.20 -13.99
CA LEU A 256 -2.42 -8.06 -15.43
C LEU A 256 -1.36 -8.77 -16.27
N ALA A 257 -0.09 -8.58 -15.97
CA ALA A 257 1.01 -9.23 -16.69
C ALA A 257 0.99 -10.77 -16.57
N VAL A 258 0.55 -11.30 -15.42
CA VAL A 258 0.36 -12.75 -15.24
C VAL A 258 -0.83 -13.24 -16.06
N THR A 259 -1.95 -12.51 -16.06
CA THR A 259 -3.14 -12.85 -16.84
C THR A 259 -2.83 -12.89 -18.34
N GLU A 260 -2.16 -11.86 -18.88
CA GLU A 260 -1.78 -11.82 -20.31
C GLU A 260 -0.91 -13.01 -20.71
N LYS A 261 0.04 -13.41 -19.85
CA LYS A 261 0.92 -14.55 -20.10
C LYS A 261 0.20 -15.90 -20.06
N LEU A 262 -0.93 -15.98 -19.35
CA LEU A 262 -1.78 -17.17 -19.31
C LEU A 262 -2.72 -17.24 -20.51
N GLU A 263 -3.20 -16.09 -21.02
CA GLU A 263 -4.06 -16.02 -22.21
C GLU A 263 -3.29 -16.23 -23.52
N SER A 264 -2.00 -15.90 -23.56
CA SER A 264 -1.14 -16.09 -24.73
C SER A 264 -0.58 -17.52 -24.89
N ARG A 265 -1.08 -18.49 -24.12
CA ARG A 265 -0.70 -19.90 -24.15
C ARG A 265 -1.86 -20.78 -24.59
#